data_AF-A0A529WR40-F1
#
_entry.id   AF-A0A529WR40-F1
#
_cell.length_a   1.000
_cell.length_b   1.000
_cell.length_c   1.000
_cell.angle_alpha   90.00
_cell.angle_beta   90.00
_cell.angle_gamma   90.00
#
_symmetry.space_group_name_H-M   'P 1'
#
loop_
_entity.id
_entity.type
_entity.pdbx_description
1 polymer ?
#
loop_
_entity_poly.entity_id
_entity_poly.type
_entity_poly.pdbx_seq_one_letter_code
_entity_poly.pdbx_strand_id
1 'polypeptide(L)'
;MFKNGKLFLPPPRDGSDLKELFKRLAAAGAGRPLSKDGFPAGPWTPELLAEAISQIDSNRIGVDLRTVQLWFQDNDKGISAANIHWLARVFGCGDAAATSEWQMELSAAQSRLAAKRRGRKSAASDVALAAPDMARPTTFEDESDSPAEIARNPDAKRLRRSFSLARRSEALFSRGSPLNLPASVFAGAAALGFLSYMTGIHDATYVRADGLAKQVGFLWAPNWTFLFMVLLPLFFAFVTELLV
;
A
#
# COMPACT_ATOMS: atom_id res chain seq x y z
N MET A 1 -8.86 4.44 34.07
CA MET A 1 -7.83 5.32 34.67
C MET A 1 -7.91 6.68 33.99
N PHE A 2 -7.55 7.77 34.66
CA PHE A 2 -7.59 9.10 34.04
C PHE A 2 -6.15 9.58 33.79
N LYS A 3 -5.88 10.10 32.60
CA LYS A 3 -4.62 10.78 32.26
C LYS A 3 -4.97 12.14 31.66
N ASN A 4 -4.32 13.21 32.12
CA ASN A 4 -4.53 14.58 31.63
C ASN A 4 -6.01 15.01 31.60
N GLY A 5 -6.81 14.63 32.63
CA GLY A 5 -8.24 14.95 32.71
C GLY A 5 -9.13 14.23 31.69
N LYS A 6 -8.60 13.22 30.99
CA LYS A 6 -9.28 12.41 29.98
C LYS A 6 -9.36 10.94 30.39
N LEU A 7 -10.37 10.24 29.87
CA LEU A 7 -10.54 8.80 30.11
C LEU A 7 -9.44 8.01 29.37
N PHE A 8 -8.50 7.45 30.12
CA PHE A 8 -7.45 6.60 29.56
C PHE A 8 -7.79 5.12 29.71
N LEU A 9 -7.70 4.41 28.59
CA LEU A 9 -7.74 2.95 28.52
C LEU A 9 -6.38 2.48 27.98
N PRO A 10 -5.75 1.47 28.61
CA PRO A 10 -4.53 0.90 28.07
C PRO A 10 -4.83 0.07 26.81
N PRO A 11 -3.88 -0.04 25.86
CA PRO A 11 -4.05 -0.89 24.69
C PRO A 11 -4.23 -2.36 25.12
N PRO A 12 -5.30 -3.05 24.70
CA PRO A 12 -5.62 -4.38 25.20
C PRO A 12 -4.66 -5.48 24.71
N ARG A 13 -3.96 -5.25 23.59
CA ARG A 13 -3.06 -6.22 22.93
C ARG A 13 -3.70 -7.62 22.74
N ASP A 14 -5.02 -7.63 22.57
CA ASP A 14 -5.86 -8.83 22.47
C ASP A 14 -5.84 -9.47 21.07
N GLY A 15 -5.14 -8.85 20.12
CA GLY A 15 -5.05 -9.35 18.75
C GLY A 15 -6.25 -9.01 17.89
N SER A 16 -7.18 -8.18 18.39
CA SER A 16 -8.34 -7.71 17.61
C SER A 16 -7.93 -6.97 16.35
N ASP A 17 -8.83 -6.99 15.36
CA ASP A 17 -8.67 -6.19 14.16
C ASP A 17 -8.95 -4.69 14.44
N LEU A 18 -8.52 -3.83 13.52
CA LEU A 18 -8.64 -2.37 13.70
C LEU A 18 -10.09 -1.93 13.93
N LYS A 19 -11.07 -2.61 13.32
CA LYS A 19 -12.48 -2.22 13.39
C LYS A 19 -13.09 -2.58 14.73
N GLU A 20 -12.81 -3.78 15.22
CA GLU A 20 -13.20 -4.23 16.56
C GLU A 20 -12.58 -3.34 17.65
N LEU A 21 -11.27 -3.08 17.55
CA LEU A 21 -10.54 -2.23 18.48
C LEU A 21 -11.10 -0.80 18.49
N PHE A 22 -11.31 -0.22 17.30
CA PHE A 22 -11.85 1.13 17.16
C PHE A 22 -13.27 1.23 17.74
N LYS A 23 -14.17 0.29 17.43
CA LYS A 23 -15.53 0.27 17.97
C LYS A 23 -15.54 0.23 19.49
N ARG A 24 -14.70 -0.61 20.10
CA ARG A 24 -14.58 -0.72 21.56
C ARG A 24 -14.12 0.58 22.19
N LEU A 25 -13.12 1.24 21.60
CA LEU A 25 -12.60 2.52 22.08
C LEU A 25 -13.59 3.68 21.90
N ALA A 26 -14.27 3.70 20.75
CA ALA A 26 -15.30 4.67 20.46
C ALA A 26 -16.46 4.52 21.45
N ALA A 27 -16.96 3.31 21.66
CA ALA A 27 -18.04 3.02 22.61
C ALA A 27 -17.66 3.38 24.05
N ALA A 28 -16.41 3.10 24.44
CA ALA A 28 -15.92 3.43 25.78
C ALA A 28 -15.61 4.92 25.98
N GLY A 29 -15.54 5.73 24.91
CA GLY A 29 -15.18 7.15 25.01
C GLY A 29 -13.71 7.41 25.36
N ALA A 30 -12.80 6.52 24.97
CA ALA A 30 -11.38 6.65 25.29
C ALA A 30 -10.79 7.98 24.78
N GLY A 31 -10.05 8.72 25.60
CA GLY A 31 -9.48 10.01 25.24
C GLY A 31 -10.45 11.20 25.32
N ARG A 32 -11.72 11.00 25.68
CA ARG A 32 -12.65 12.11 25.92
C ARG A 32 -12.36 12.80 27.25
N PRO A 33 -12.50 14.14 27.32
CA PRO A 33 -12.45 14.85 28.59
C PRO A 33 -13.61 14.42 29.49
N LEU A 34 -13.40 14.53 30.80
CA LEU A 34 -14.47 14.30 31.76
C LEU A 34 -15.49 15.46 31.72
N SER A 35 -16.77 15.13 31.92
CA SER A 35 -17.77 16.16 32.18
C SER A 35 -17.46 16.89 33.48
N LYS A 36 -18.07 18.07 33.69
CA LYS A 36 -17.93 18.87 34.93
C LYS A 36 -18.31 18.08 36.19
N ASP A 37 -19.11 17.03 36.02
CA ASP A 37 -19.57 16.14 37.09
C ASP A 37 -18.62 14.95 37.36
N GLY A 38 -17.46 14.89 36.69
CA GLY A 38 -16.47 13.81 36.85
C GLY A 38 -16.80 12.50 36.12
N PHE A 39 -17.95 12.43 35.45
CA PHE A 39 -18.36 11.28 34.65
C PHE A 39 -17.74 11.32 33.23
N PRO A 40 -17.48 10.15 32.61
CA PRO A 40 -17.09 10.08 31.20
C PRO A 40 -18.13 10.76 30.31
N ALA A 41 -17.71 11.61 29.37
CA ALA A 41 -18.62 12.40 28.52
C ALA A 41 -19.47 11.57 27.52
N GLY A 42 -19.41 10.23 27.61
CA GLY A 42 -20.12 9.28 26.74
C GLY A 42 -19.25 8.72 25.60
N PRO A 43 -19.83 7.94 24.67
CA PRO A 43 -19.11 7.37 23.52
C PRO A 43 -18.66 8.46 22.54
N TRP A 44 -17.71 8.14 21.67
CA TRP A 44 -17.37 8.99 20.51
C TRP A 44 -18.44 8.87 19.43
N THR A 45 -18.93 10.02 18.94
CA THR A 45 -19.62 10.10 17.65
C THR A 45 -18.65 10.55 16.56
N PRO A 46 -18.95 10.32 15.26
CA PRO A 46 -18.08 10.75 14.17
C PRO A 46 -17.80 12.26 14.21
N GLU A 47 -18.79 13.06 14.57
CA GLU A 47 -18.71 14.53 14.63
C GLU A 47 -17.76 14.97 15.73
N LEU A 48 -17.96 14.43 16.94
CA LEU A 48 -17.11 14.74 18.09
C LEU A 48 -15.66 14.31 17.86
N LEU A 49 -15.44 13.16 17.23
CA LEU A 49 -14.10 12.66 16.97
C LEU A 49 -13.39 13.49 15.88
N ALA A 50 -14.10 13.88 14.82
CA ALA A 50 -13.56 14.75 13.78
C ALA A 50 -13.16 16.12 14.35
N GLU A 51 -14.02 16.68 15.22
CA GLU A 51 -13.74 17.93 15.92
C GLU A 51 -12.51 17.78 16.84
N ALA A 52 -12.45 16.73 17.65
CA ALA A 52 -11.34 16.50 18.56
C ALA A 52 -10.00 16.32 17.86
N ILE A 53 -9.98 15.69 16.67
CA ILE A 53 -8.77 15.56 15.84
C ILE A 53 -8.40 16.92 15.22
N SER A 54 -9.37 17.74 14.85
CA SER A 54 -9.15 19.07 14.27
C SER A 54 -8.67 20.09 15.29
N GLN A 55 -9.05 19.93 16.57
CA GLN A 55 -8.55 20.76 17.68
C GLN A 55 -7.11 20.45 18.09
N ILE A 56 -6.47 19.43 17.51
CA ILE A 56 -5.05 19.16 17.76
C ILE A 56 -4.22 20.19 16.99
N ASP A 57 -3.58 21.10 17.71
CA ASP A 57 -2.79 22.24 17.19
C ASP A 57 -1.74 21.86 16.12
N SER A 58 -1.23 20.62 16.17
CA SER A 58 -0.30 20.07 15.18
C SER A 58 -0.96 19.66 13.85
N ASN A 59 -2.29 19.66 13.74
CA ASN A 59 -3.05 19.22 12.58
C ASN A 59 -3.71 20.41 11.85
N ARG A 60 -2.93 21.16 11.07
CA ARG A 60 -3.41 22.34 10.33
C ARG A 60 -4.46 22.04 9.25
N ILE A 61 -4.59 20.78 8.83
CA ILE A 61 -5.49 20.34 7.75
C ILE A 61 -6.82 19.85 8.32
N GLY A 62 -6.86 19.45 9.60
CA GLY A 62 -8.01 18.76 10.19
C GLY A 62 -8.20 17.36 9.60
N VAL A 63 -9.31 16.71 9.96
CA VAL A 63 -9.78 15.49 9.30
C VAL A 63 -11.21 15.72 8.83
N ASP A 64 -11.46 15.39 7.58
CA ASP A 64 -12.79 15.48 6.99
C ASP A 64 -13.79 14.54 7.69
N LEU A 65 -14.98 15.07 8.01
CA LEU A 65 -16.05 14.33 8.69
C LEU A 65 -16.44 13.07 7.92
N ARG A 66 -16.49 13.12 6.58
CA ARG A 66 -16.88 11.96 5.78
C ARG A 66 -15.88 10.83 5.92
N THR A 67 -14.61 11.16 6.09
CA THR A 67 -13.54 10.19 6.37
C THR A 67 -13.73 9.53 7.74
N VAL A 68 -14.07 10.30 8.78
CA VAL A 68 -14.35 9.74 10.12
C VAL A 68 -15.59 8.86 10.12
N GLN A 69 -16.67 9.28 9.46
CA GLN A 69 -17.89 8.48 9.30
C GLN A 69 -17.58 7.11 8.65
N LEU A 70 -16.68 7.07 7.67
CA LEU A 70 -16.26 5.83 7.03
C LEU A 70 -15.52 4.87 7.99
N TRP A 71 -14.87 5.39 9.03
CA TRP A 71 -14.22 4.57 10.05
C TRP A 71 -15.23 3.87 10.97
N PHE A 72 -16.33 4.55 11.29
CA PHE A 72 -17.43 4.00 12.10
C PHE A 72 -18.27 2.96 11.36
N GLN A 73 -18.25 2.96 10.03
CA GLN A 73 -18.97 1.98 9.23
C GLN A 73 -18.30 0.59 9.28
N ASP A 74 -19.15 -0.43 9.16
CA ASP A 74 -18.79 -1.85 9.06
C ASP A 74 -18.29 -2.17 7.66
N ASN A 75 -17.00 -1.92 7.45
CA ASN A 75 -16.32 -2.14 6.19
C ASN A 75 -14.90 -2.67 6.40
N ASP A 76 -14.32 -3.20 5.32
CA ASP A 76 -12.94 -3.70 5.32
C ASP A 76 -11.92 -2.59 4.97
N LYS A 77 -12.30 -1.30 5.10
CA LYS A 77 -11.40 -0.17 4.85
C LYS A 77 -10.62 0.16 6.13
N GLY A 78 -9.30 0.26 5.99
CA GLY A 78 -8.42 0.69 7.07
C GLY A 78 -8.35 2.22 7.18
N ILE A 79 -7.54 2.68 8.14
CA ILE A 79 -7.27 4.10 8.40
C ILE A 79 -5.85 4.41 7.91
N SER A 80 -5.60 5.60 7.35
CA SER A 80 -4.25 5.97 6.90
C SER A 80 -3.28 6.14 8.09
N ALA A 81 -1.97 6.00 7.85
CA ALA A 81 -0.96 6.13 8.90
C ALA A 81 -0.98 7.50 9.60
N ALA A 82 -1.21 8.58 8.84
CA ALA A 82 -1.35 9.93 9.38
C ALA A 82 -2.55 10.03 10.35
N ASN A 83 -3.69 9.45 9.97
CA ASN A 83 -4.89 9.46 10.79
C ASN A 83 -4.77 8.52 12.01
N ILE A 84 -4.02 7.43 11.90
CA ILE A 84 -3.67 6.57 13.04
C ILE A 84 -2.84 7.33 14.07
N HIS A 85 -1.90 8.15 13.64
CA HIS A 85 -1.14 9.00 14.56
C HIS A 85 -2.05 9.96 15.33
N TRP A 86 -3.01 10.62 14.66
CA TRP A 86 -3.96 11.50 15.33
C TRP A 86 -4.87 10.75 16.31
N LEU A 87 -5.40 9.59 15.91
CA LEU A 87 -6.19 8.74 16.80
C LEU A 87 -5.38 8.29 18.01
N ALA A 88 -4.11 7.91 17.82
CA ALA A 88 -3.23 7.52 18.90
C ALA A 88 -3.01 8.67 19.89
N ARG A 89 -2.91 9.92 19.40
CA ARG A 89 -2.77 11.11 20.24
C ARG A 89 -4.05 11.40 21.04
N VAL A 90 -5.23 11.18 20.44
CA VAL A 90 -6.53 11.30 21.13
C VAL A 90 -6.64 10.23 22.22
N PHE A 91 -6.47 8.94 21.87
CA PHE A 91 -6.61 7.82 22.82
C PHE A 91 -5.50 7.79 23.87
N GLY A 92 -4.30 8.25 23.53
CA GLY A 92 -3.17 8.47 24.44
C GLY A 92 -3.35 9.67 25.37
N CYS A 93 -4.48 10.39 25.31
CA CYS A 93 -4.78 11.53 26.17
C CYS A 93 -3.72 12.66 26.08
N GLY A 94 -3.01 12.77 24.96
CA GLY A 94 -1.92 13.73 24.76
C GLY A 94 -0.60 13.40 25.46
N ASP A 95 -0.49 12.28 26.19
CA ASP A 95 0.75 11.79 26.78
C ASP A 95 1.62 11.12 25.71
N ALA A 96 2.91 11.47 25.62
CA ALA A 96 3.81 10.99 24.58
C ALA A 96 4.03 9.47 24.64
N ALA A 97 4.21 8.92 25.84
CA ALA A 97 4.41 7.49 26.05
C ALA A 97 3.14 6.70 25.66
N ALA A 98 1.99 7.11 26.19
CA ALA A 98 0.71 6.49 25.87
C ALA A 98 0.34 6.61 24.38
N THR A 99 0.67 7.73 23.74
CA THR A 99 0.46 7.94 22.30
C THR A 99 1.30 6.97 21.48
N SER A 100 2.57 6.76 21.84
CA SER A 100 3.44 5.80 21.16
C SER A 100 2.90 4.37 21.27
N GLU A 101 2.46 3.97 22.47
CA GLU A 101 1.84 2.66 22.69
C GLU A 101 0.57 2.47 21.86
N TRP A 102 -0.31 3.47 21.85
CA TRP A 102 -1.52 3.45 21.04
C TRP A 102 -1.22 3.44 19.53
N GLN A 103 -0.19 4.16 19.08
CA GLN A 103 0.22 4.17 17.68
C GLN A 103 0.74 2.80 17.24
N MET A 104 1.53 2.13 18.08
CA MET A 104 2.00 0.76 17.83
C MET A 104 0.83 -0.22 17.73
N GLU A 105 -0.11 -0.18 18.67
CA GLU A 105 -1.24 -1.10 18.69
C GLU A 105 -2.20 -0.88 17.52
N LEU A 106 -2.55 0.38 17.20
CA LEU A 106 -3.41 0.71 16.06
C LEU A 106 -2.77 0.30 14.73
N SER A 107 -1.46 0.49 14.57
CA SER A 107 -0.73 0.07 13.36
C SER A 107 -0.68 -1.46 13.24
N ALA A 108 -0.52 -2.17 14.36
CA ALA A 108 -0.59 -3.62 14.40
C ALA A 108 -2.00 -4.13 14.05
N ALA A 109 -3.05 -3.53 14.62
CA ALA A 109 -4.44 -3.85 14.34
C ALA A 109 -4.81 -3.57 12.86
N GLN A 110 -4.29 -2.49 12.26
CA GLN A 110 -4.42 -2.23 10.83
C GLN A 110 -3.76 -3.32 9.98
N SER A 111 -2.56 -3.76 10.38
CA SER A 111 -1.86 -4.85 9.70
C SER A 111 -2.65 -6.15 9.76
N ARG A 112 -3.31 -6.43 10.89
CA ARG A 112 -4.22 -7.58 11.07
C ARG A 112 -5.44 -7.48 10.15
N LEU A 113 -6.10 -6.31 10.09
CA LEU A 113 -7.22 -6.08 9.16
C LEU A 113 -6.80 -6.26 7.69
N ALA A 114 -5.64 -5.74 7.31
CA ALA A 114 -5.10 -5.90 5.96
C ALA A 114 -4.80 -7.38 5.62
N ALA A 115 -4.29 -8.15 6.58
CA ALA A 115 -4.07 -9.59 6.43
C ALA A 115 -5.38 -10.36 6.30
N LYS A 116 -6.38 -10.07 7.15
CA LYS A 116 -7.75 -10.65 7.10
C LYS A 116 -8.40 -10.40 5.74
N ARG A 117 -8.27 -9.17 5.20
CA ARG A 117 -8.76 -8.81 3.87
C ARG A 117 -8.08 -9.60 2.75
N ARG A 118 -6.75 -9.80 2.84
CA ARG A 118 -6.01 -10.62 1.85
C ARG A 118 -6.44 -12.08 1.91
N GLY A 119 -6.59 -12.65 3.11
CA GLY A 119 -7.07 -14.02 3.29
C GLY A 119 -8.46 -14.25 2.68
N ARG A 120 -9.42 -13.32 2.90
CA ARG A 120 -10.75 -13.41 2.26
C ARG A 120 -10.70 -13.36 0.74
N LYS A 121 -9.82 -12.52 0.16
CA LYS A 121 -9.65 -12.45 -1.30
C LYS A 121 -9.04 -13.75 -1.86
N SER A 122 -8.05 -14.32 -1.19
CA SER A 122 -7.44 -15.59 -1.60
C SER A 122 -8.42 -16.77 -1.46
N ALA A 123 -9.20 -16.82 -0.38
CA ALA A 123 -10.25 -17.83 -0.23
C ALA A 123 -11.34 -17.71 -1.30
N ALA A 124 -11.72 -16.48 -1.67
CA ALA A 124 -12.69 -16.25 -2.75
C ALA A 124 -12.13 -16.66 -4.13
N SER A 125 -10.83 -16.46 -4.39
CA SER A 125 -10.21 -16.94 -5.63
C SER A 125 -10.07 -18.47 -5.67
N ASP A 126 -9.80 -19.11 -4.54
CA ASP A 126 -9.72 -20.57 -4.45
C ASP A 126 -11.09 -21.23 -4.67
N VAL A 127 -12.16 -20.62 -4.14
CA VAL A 127 -13.55 -21.09 -4.42
C VAL A 127 -13.94 -20.86 -5.89
N ALA A 128 -13.50 -19.76 -6.51
CA ALA A 128 -13.74 -19.52 -7.94
C ALA A 128 -12.99 -20.51 -8.85
N LEU A 129 -11.82 -20.99 -8.45
CA LEU A 129 -11.08 -22.06 -9.13
C LEU A 129 -11.65 -23.46 -8.89
N ALA A 130 -12.55 -23.62 -7.91
CA ALA A 130 -13.17 -24.90 -7.55
C ALA A 130 -14.55 -25.14 -8.21
N ALA A 131 -15.02 -24.24 -9.07
CA ALA A 131 -16.16 -24.52 -9.95
C ALA A 131 -15.71 -25.46 -11.09
N PRO A 132 -16.36 -26.61 -11.30
CA PRO A 132 -15.88 -27.57 -12.28
C PRO A 132 -16.34 -27.11 -13.66
N ASP A 133 -15.40 -26.81 -14.55
CA ASP A 133 -15.71 -26.91 -15.97
C ASP A 133 -14.66 -27.74 -16.70
N MET A 134 -15.23 -28.64 -17.49
CA MET A 134 -14.65 -29.78 -18.17
C MET A 134 -13.77 -29.35 -19.34
N ALA A 135 -12.95 -30.31 -19.78
CA ALA A 135 -12.21 -30.37 -21.04
C ALA A 135 -10.87 -29.62 -21.12
N ARG A 136 -9.80 -30.30 -20.70
CA ARG A 136 -8.49 -30.19 -21.35
C ARG A 136 -8.26 -31.48 -22.16
N PRO A 137 -7.98 -31.40 -23.47
CA PRO A 137 -7.40 -32.54 -24.15
C PRO A 137 -5.93 -32.68 -23.76
N THR A 138 -5.63 -33.92 -23.44
CA THR A 138 -4.35 -34.60 -23.29
C THR A 138 -3.34 -34.29 -24.40
N THR A 139 -2.09 -34.06 -23.99
CA THR A 139 -0.95 -34.68 -24.67
C THR A 139 0.04 -35.13 -23.60
N PHE A 140 0.10 -36.46 -23.47
CA PHE A 140 1.18 -37.35 -23.01
C PHE A 140 2.57 -36.88 -23.49
N GLU A 141 3.72 -37.24 -22.93
CA GLU A 141 4.23 -38.06 -21.82
C GLU A 141 5.74 -37.74 -21.83
N ASP A 142 6.40 -37.63 -20.67
CA ASP A 142 7.54 -38.53 -20.44
C ASP A 142 7.81 -38.64 -18.92
N GLU A 143 8.04 -39.86 -18.53
CA GLU A 143 8.03 -40.44 -17.20
C GLU A 143 9.47 -40.77 -16.83
N SER A 144 9.91 -40.43 -15.62
CA SER A 144 10.68 -41.39 -14.81
C SER A 144 10.81 -40.94 -13.36
N ASP A 145 10.09 -41.70 -12.55
CA ASP A 145 10.47 -42.24 -11.25
C ASP A 145 10.47 -41.41 -9.95
N SER A 146 9.88 -42.08 -8.98
CA SER A 146 9.42 -41.68 -7.65
C SER A 146 10.27 -42.41 -6.58
N PRO A 147 9.86 -42.59 -5.31
CA PRO A 147 9.97 -41.63 -4.20
C PRO A 147 10.71 -42.21 -2.96
N ALA A 148 11.36 -41.35 -2.17
CA ALA A 148 11.62 -41.43 -0.71
C ALA A 148 12.69 -40.36 -0.40
N GLU A 149 12.72 -39.60 0.68
CA GLU A 149 12.40 -39.91 2.06
C GLU A 149 12.24 -38.59 2.85
N ILE A 150 11.36 -38.62 3.84
CA ILE A 150 11.02 -37.52 4.73
C ILE A 150 12.17 -37.26 5.71
N ALA A 151 12.77 -36.06 5.67
CA ALA A 151 13.50 -35.50 6.81
C ALA A 151 12.99 -34.08 7.11
N ARG A 152 12.23 -33.99 8.21
CA ARG A 152 11.72 -32.76 8.81
C ARG A 152 12.88 -31.83 9.19
N ASN A 153 12.76 -30.55 8.87
CA ASN A 153 13.41 -29.49 9.64
C ASN A 153 12.44 -28.30 9.81
N PRO A 154 11.89 -28.05 11.03
CA PRO A 154 10.79 -27.13 11.22
C PRO A 154 11.26 -25.75 11.69
N ASP A 155 12.05 -25.02 10.90
CA ASP A 155 12.45 -23.63 11.24
C ASP A 155 12.07 -22.56 10.20
N ALA A 156 11.34 -22.92 9.15
CA ALA A 156 10.91 -21.98 8.11
C ALA A 156 9.56 -21.26 8.40
N LYS A 157 9.09 -21.24 9.65
CA LYS A 157 7.77 -20.71 10.01
C LYS A 157 7.82 -19.34 10.69
N ARG A 158 8.49 -18.31 10.12
CA ARG A 158 8.13 -16.90 10.48
C ARG A 158 8.70 -15.74 9.68
N LEU A 159 9.16 -15.87 8.44
CA LEU A 159 9.50 -14.66 7.66
C LEU A 159 8.44 -14.35 6.62
N ARG A 160 7.51 -13.49 7.05
CA ARG A 160 6.61 -12.68 6.22
C ARG A 160 7.24 -12.40 4.86
N ARG A 161 6.61 -12.93 3.81
CA ARG A 161 6.81 -12.55 2.41
C ARG A 161 6.38 -11.08 2.24
N SER A 162 7.18 -10.16 2.75
CA SER A 162 7.14 -8.78 2.31
C SER A 162 7.60 -8.82 0.86
N PHE A 163 6.77 -8.30 -0.04
CA PHE A 163 7.24 -7.93 -1.37
C PHE A 163 8.23 -6.79 -1.17
N SER A 164 9.47 -7.15 -0.85
CA SER A 164 10.57 -6.21 -0.80
C SER A 164 10.90 -5.89 -2.25
N LEU A 165 10.44 -4.73 -2.71
CA LEU A 165 10.82 -4.18 -4.00
C LEU A 165 12.34 -4.15 -4.12
N ALA A 166 13.04 -3.84 -3.01
CA ALA A 166 14.50 -3.90 -2.94
C ALA A 166 15.05 -5.30 -3.24
N ARG A 167 14.50 -6.38 -2.64
CA ARG A 167 14.95 -7.76 -2.97
C ARG A 167 14.59 -8.18 -4.39
N ARG A 168 13.48 -7.68 -4.94
CA ARG A 168 13.07 -7.97 -6.33
C ARG A 168 13.94 -7.22 -7.35
N SER A 169 14.23 -5.94 -7.11
CA SER A 169 15.17 -5.18 -7.94
C SER A 169 16.57 -5.74 -7.82
N GLU A 170 17.02 -6.09 -6.62
CA GLU A 170 18.31 -6.74 -6.39
C GLU A 170 18.39 -8.11 -7.07
N ALA A 171 17.33 -8.92 -7.03
CA ALA A 171 17.28 -10.19 -7.76
C ALA A 171 17.30 -10.00 -9.29
N LEU A 172 16.63 -8.97 -9.81
CA LEU A 172 16.63 -8.65 -11.25
C LEU A 172 18.00 -8.13 -11.74
N PHE A 173 18.70 -7.35 -10.92
CA PHE A 173 19.95 -6.68 -11.31
C PHE A 173 21.23 -7.38 -10.85
N SER A 174 21.18 -8.23 -9.81
CA SER A 174 22.37 -8.86 -9.21
C SER A 174 22.53 -10.35 -9.55
N ARG A 175 21.49 -11.01 -10.08
CA ARG A 175 21.50 -12.45 -10.40
C ARG A 175 21.22 -12.78 -11.86
N GLY A 176 21.19 -11.79 -12.75
CA GLY A 176 20.84 -11.96 -14.15
C GLY A 176 21.95 -11.57 -15.12
N SER A 177 21.73 -11.84 -16.41
CA SER A 177 22.60 -11.41 -17.51
C SER A 177 22.95 -9.92 -17.39
N PRO A 178 24.18 -9.49 -17.74
CA PRO A 178 24.57 -8.07 -17.75
C PRO A 178 23.63 -7.20 -18.62
N LEU A 179 22.85 -7.83 -19.50
CA LEU A 179 21.88 -7.19 -20.38
C LEU A 179 20.56 -6.82 -19.68
N ASN A 180 20.27 -7.35 -18.49
CA ASN A 180 19.01 -7.07 -17.78
C ASN A 180 18.86 -5.60 -17.37
N LEU A 181 19.95 -4.98 -16.91
CA LEU A 181 19.93 -3.58 -16.49
C LEU A 181 19.66 -2.66 -17.69
N PRO A 182 20.42 -2.74 -18.79
CA PRO A 182 20.13 -1.94 -19.97
C PRO A 182 18.76 -2.24 -20.60
N ALA A 183 18.30 -3.51 -20.59
CA ALA A 183 16.97 -3.88 -21.09
C ALA A 183 15.82 -3.30 -20.25
N SER A 184 15.97 -3.24 -18.93
CA SER A 184 14.96 -2.65 -18.03
C SER A 184 14.86 -1.13 -18.18
N VAL A 185 16.00 -0.44 -18.31
CA VAL A 185 16.07 1.00 -18.57
C VAL A 185 15.39 1.31 -19.89
N PHE A 186 15.62 0.48 -20.90
CA PHE A 186 14.98 0.60 -22.20
C PHE A 186 13.46 0.40 -22.13
N ALA A 187 12.99 -0.67 -21.48
CA ALA A 187 11.56 -0.92 -21.31
C ALA A 187 10.86 0.24 -20.57
N GLY A 188 11.51 0.81 -19.56
CA GLY A 188 11.04 2.00 -18.85
C GLY A 188 10.96 3.24 -19.74
N ALA A 189 12.01 3.51 -20.53
CA ALA A 189 12.05 4.64 -21.46
C ALA A 189 10.97 4.52 -22.56
N ALA A 190 10.79 3.33 -23.13
CA ALA A 190 9.75 3.07 -24.12
C ALA A 190 8.34 3.28 -23.53
N ALA A 191 8.08 2.74 -22.33
CA ALA A 191 6.80 2.91 -21.64
C ALA A 191 6.50 4.39 -21.34
N LEU A 192 7.50 5.17 -20.92
CA LEU A 192 7.36 6.62 -20.72
C LEU A 192 7.09 7.37 -22.03
N GLY A 193 7.73 6.96 -23.13
CA GLY A 193 7.46 7.51 -24.46
C GLY A 193 6.01 7.26 -24.91
N PHE A 194 5.54 6.02 -24.78
CA PHE A 194 4.14 5.67 -25.07
C PHE A 194 3.16 6.43 -24.17
N LEU A 195 3.47 6.56 -22.87
CA LEU A 195 2.62 7.28 -21.93
C LEU A 195 2.56 8.77 -22.26
N SER A 196 3.68 9.40 -22.64
CA SER A 196 3.74 10.80 -23.08
C SER A 196 2.93 11.05 -24.36
N TYR A 197 2.92 10.09 -25.28
CA TYR A 197 2.06 10.14 -26.47
C TYR A 197 0.58 10.03 -26.08
N MET A 198 0.23 9.04 -25.24
CA MET A 198 -1.14 8.83 -24.77
C MET A 198 -1.70 10.02 -23.97
N THR A 199 -0.86 10.72 -23.21
CA THR A 199 -1.27 11.89 -22.41
C THR A 199 -1.27 13.19 -23.20
N GLY A 200 -0.86 13.18 -24.48
CA GLY A 200 -0.85 14.38 -25.32
C GLY A 200 0.20 15.42 -24.90
N ILE A 201 1.26 15.03 -24.20
CA ILE A 201 2.33 15.92 -23.73
C ILE A 201 3.55 15.84 -24.66
N HIS A 202 3.40 15.22 -25.83
CA HIS A 202 4.49 14.97 -26.78
C HIS A 202 4.83 16.21 -27.61
N ASP A 203 3.88 17.13 -27.77
CA ASP A 203 4.04 18.38 -28.51
C ASP A 203 3.59 19.60 -27.69
N ALA A 204 4.22 20.74 -27.98
CA ALA A 204 3.83 22.03 -27.45
C ALA A 204 3.21 22.85 -28.58
N THR A 205 1.92 23.15 -28.49
CA THR A 205 1.22 24.02 -29.42
C THR A 205 1.01 25.40 -28.80
N TYR A 206 1.36 26.44 -29.54
CA TYR A 206 1.08 27.83 -29.19
C TYR A 206 -0.08 28.32 -30.04
N VAL A 207 -1.15 28.77 -29.38
CA VAL A 207 -2.30 29.37 -30.07
C VAL A 207 -2.05 30.87 -30.18
N ARG A 208 -1.86 31.34 -31.42
CA ARG A 208 -1.74 32.78 -31.71
C ARG A 208 -3.11 33.46 -31.59
N ALA A 209 -3.13 34.76 -31.30
CA ALA A 209 -4.34 35.57 -31.16
C ALA A 209 -5.34 35.47 -32.33
N ASP A 210 -4.87 35.08 -33.53
CA ASP A 210 -5.68 34.90 -34.74
C ASP A 210 -6.37 33.51 -34.82
N GLY A 211 -6.29 32.69 -33.77
CA GLY A 211 -6.90 31.34 -33.70
C GLY A 211 -6.10 30.22 -34.37
N LEU A 212 -4.94 30.53 -34.96
CA LEU A 212 -4.04 29.52 -35.54
C LEU A 212 -3.18 28.87 -34.45
N ALA A 213 -3.37 27.57 -34.24
CA ALA A 213 -2.51 26.74 -33.42
C ALA A 213 -1.26 26.34 -34.23
N LYS A 214 -0.08 26.72 -33.75
CA LYS A 214 1.21 26.34 -34.36
C LYS A 214 1.99 25.47 -33.39
N GLN A 215 2.42 24.29 -33.83
CA GLN A 215 3.35 23.45 -33.07
C GLN A 215 4.71 24.15 -32.99
N VAL A 216 5.12 24.52 -31.77
CA VAL A 216 6.34 25.28 -31.49
C VAL A 216 7.46 24.43 -30.89
N GLY A 217 7.16 23.20 -30.49
CA GLY A 217 8.16 22.26 -30.00
C GLY A 217 7.64 20.83 -29.98
N PHE A 218 8.57 19.90 -30.15
CA PHE A 218 8.36 18.48 -29.90
C PHE A 218 9.28 18.11 -28.73
N LEU A 219 8.73 17.47 -27.69
CA LEU A 219 9.44 17.28 -26.42
C LEU A 219 10.62 16.29 -26.52
N TRP A 220 10.76 15.61 -27.66
CA TRP A 220 11.76 14.56 -27.88
C TRP A 220 12.75 14.95 -28.98
N ALA A 221 14.03 15.04 -28.64
CA ALA A 221 15.09 15.19 -29.64
C ALA A 221 15.20 13.89 -30.47
N PRO A 222 15.35 13.95 -31.81
CA PRO A 222 15.53 12.77 -32.66
C PRO A 222 16.64 11.83 -32.17
N ASN A 223 17.70 12.40 -31.60
CA ASN A 223 18.80 11.67 -30.98
C ASN A 223 18.33 10.66 -29.92
N TRP A 224 17.31 10.98 -29.12
CA TRP A 224 16.80 10.08 -28.08
C TRP A 224 16.02 8.92 -28.67
N THR A 225 15.20 9.15 -29.70
CA THR A 225 14.44 8.08 -30.35
C THR A 225 15.35 7.10 -31.09
N PHE A 226 16.35 7.59 -31.83
CA PHE A 226 17.31 6.74 -32.55
C PHE A 226 18.25 5.97 -31.61
N LEU A 227 18.67 6.58 -30.50
CA LEU A 227 19.52 5.91 -29.51
C LEU A 227 18.82 4.67 -28.93
N PHE A 228 17.54 4.80 -28.58
CA PHE A 228 16.78 3.70 -27.99
C PHE A 228 16.32 2.69 -29.04
N MET A 229 15.79 3.12 -30.19
CA MET A 229 15.19 2.20 -31.16
C MET A 229 16.19 1.49 -32.09
N VAL A 230 17.37 2.07 -32.34
CA VAL A 230 18.30 1.55 -33.36
C VAL A 230 19.65 1.20 -32.77
N LEU A 231 20.30 2.14 -32.08
CA LEU A 231 21.66 1.94 -31.57
C LEU A 231 21.73 0.90 -30.44
N LEU A 232 20.70 0.83 -29.59
CA LEU A 232 20.67 -0.13 -28.48
C LEU A 232 20.47 -1.60 -28.90
N PRO A 233 19.48 -1.97 -29.75
CA PRO A 233 19.36 -3.35 -30.23
C PRO A 233 20.58 -3.78 -31.04
N LEU A 234 21.18 -2.85 -31.79
CA LEU A 234 22.42 -3.09 -32.51
C LEU A 234 23.61 -3.32 -31.54
N PHE A 235 23.72 -2.52 -30.48
CA PHE A 235 24.70 -2.71 -29.41
C PHE A 235 24.54 -4.07 -28.73
N PHE A 236 23.30 -4.47 -28.42
CA PHE A 236 23.06 -5.79 -27.84
C PHE A 236 23.45 -6.92 -28.79
N ALA A 237 23.13 -6.81 -30.08
CA ALA A 237 23.54 -7.80 -31.09
C ALA A 237 25.07 -7.94 -31.15
N PHE A 238 25.80 -6.81 -31.17
CA PHE A 238 27.26 -6.81 -31.15
C PHE A 238 27.84 -7.38 -29.85
N VAL A 239 27.27 -7.04 -28.70
CA VAL A 239 27.73 -7.57 -27.40
C VAL A 239 27.45 -9.07 -27.27
N THR A 240 26.34 -9.58 -27.82
CA THR A 240 26.05 -11.01 -27.82
C THR A 240 27.02 -11.80 -28.69
N GLU A 241 27.47 -11.27 -29.83
CA GLU A 241 28.52 -11.91 -30.63
C GLU A 241 29.89 -11.88 -29.93
N LEU A 242 30.17 -10.85 -29.13
CA LEU A 242 31.43 -10.72 -28.39
C LEU A 242 31.52 -11.63 -27.15
N LEU A 243 30.40 -12.21 -26.73
CA LEU A 243 30.27 -13.08 -25.54
C LEU A 243 30.29 -14.58 -25.91
N VAL A 244 30.45 -14.92 -27.18
CA VAL A 244 30.68 -16.29 -27.71
C VAL A 244 32.18 -16.48 -27.95
#